data_AF-A0A4Q3VJA5-F1
#
_entry.id   AF-A0A4Q3VJA5-F1
#
_cell.length_a   1.000
_cell.length_b   1.000
_cell.length_c   1.000
_cell.angle_alpha   90.00
_cell.angle_beta   90.00
_cell.angle_gamma   90.00
#
_symmetry.space_group_name_H-M   'P 1'
#
loop_
_entity.id
_entity.type
_entity.pdbx_description
1 polymer ?
#
loop_
_entity_poly.entity_id
_entity_poly.type
_entity_poly.pdbx_seq_one_letter_code
_entity_poly.pdbx_strand_id
1 'polypeptide(L)'
;MLTYSAVFATTFLGGWHLVPIRWEWFDTHMTALSWPAHLFMWVDSHLAPLIFLGKMAFGICVYIWIRATLPRLRYDQLMSLGWRTLLPIATANLIAIATWMVVSRVYGVWAGVLAFAVALALGYWLYKALNKLGPGEVGTYDSRTIRMVDPEAKAKEVIA
;
A
#
# COMPACT_ATOMS: atom_id res chain seq x y z
N MET A 1 14.13 7.40 6.20
CA MET A 1 14.17 5.93 6.03
C MET A 1 13.90 5.24 7.35
N LEU A 2 14.73 5.44 8.38
CA LEU A 2 14.59 4.79 9.69
C LEU A 2 13.22 5.05 10.36
N THR A 3 12.76 6.30 10.40
CA THR A 3 11.45 6.67 11.00
C THR A 3 10.26 6.03 10.28
N TYR A 4 10.25 6.04 8.95
CA TYR A 4 9.18 5.42 8.15
C TYR A 4 9.16 3.90 8.30
N SER A 5 10.33 3.25 8.32
CA SER A 5 10.43 1.81 8.59
C SER A 5 9.96 1.47 10.01
N ALA A 6 10.22 2.33 11.00
CA ALA A 6 9.72 2.15 12.36
C ALA A 6 8.18 2.21 12.41
N VAL A 7 7.58 3.22 11.77
CA VAL A 7 6.11 3.35 11.69
C VAL A 7 5.49 2.16 10.95
N PHE A 8 6.07 1.72 9.84
CA PHE A 8 5.59 0.56 9.11
C PHE A 8 5.66 -0.73 9.95
N ALA A 9 6.77 -0.93 10.68
CA ALA A 9 6.95 -2.09 11.54
C ALA A 9 5.91 -2.13 12.67
N THR A 10 5.53 -0.98 13.25
CA THR A 10 4.52 -0.92 14.31
C THR A 10 3.11 -1.07 13.79
N THR A 11 2.74 -0.42 12.68
CA THR A 11 1.35 -0.43 12.20
C THR A 11 0.95 -1.69 11.45
N PHE A 12 1.89 -2.32 10.72
CA PHE A 12 1.57 -3.47 9.86
C PHE A 12 2.17 -4.79 10.37
N LEU A 13 3.38 -4.77 10.94
CA LEU A 13 4.09 -5.99 11.33
C LEU A 13 3.93 -6.36 12.82
N GLY A 14 3.05 -5.69 13.56
CA GLY A 14 2.78 -5.99 14.98
C GLY A 14 3.85 -5.45 15.94
N GLY A 15 4.73 -4.55 15.49
CA GLY A 15 5.71 -3.85 16.32
C GLY A 15 6.70 -4.79 17.01
N TRP A 16 6.55 -4.90 18.33
CA TRP A 16 7.44 -5.65 19.22
C TRP A 16 7.13 -7.16 19.24
N HIS A 17 5.91 -7.54 18.83
CA HIS A 17 5.51 -8.94 18.77
C HIS A 17 6.14 -9.64 17.57
N LEU A 18 6.62 -10.87 17.74
CA LEU A 18 7.25 -11.67 16.68
C LEU A 18 6.32 -11.84 15.47
N VAL A 19 5.06 -12.19 15.72
CA VAL A 19 4.03 -12.48 14.72
C VAL A 19 2.76 -11.72 15.09
N PRO A 20 1.95 -11.20 14.14
CA PRO A 20 0.64 -10.60 14.41
C PRO A 20 -0.41 -11.68 14.79
N ILE A 21 -0.02 -12.61 15.66
CA ILE A 21 -0.85 -13.65 16.24
C ILE A 21 -0.77 -13.47 17.75
N ARG A 22 -1.93 -13.37 18.40
CA ARG A 22 -2.01 -13.29 19.87
C ARG A 22 -1.80 -14.68 20.46
N TRP A 23 -0.58 -15.02 20.85
CA TRP A 23 -0.27 -16.32 21.46
C TRP A 23 -1.05 -16.58 22.77
N GLU A 24 -1.43 -15.52 23.48
CA GLU A 24 -2.36 -15.57 24.64
C GLU A 24 -3.73 -16.18 24.29
N TRP A 25 -4.22 -15.94 23.06
CA TRP A 25 -5.47 -16.52 22.60
C TRP A 25 -5.35 -18.04 22.44
N PHE A 26 -4.19 -18.53 21.97
CA PHE A 26 -3.94 -19.96 21.82
C PHE A 26 -3.83 -20.68 23.16
N ASP A 27 -3.13 -20.08 24.13
CA ASP A 27 -3.02 -20.64 25.49
C ASP A 27 -4.39 -20.80 26.16
N THR A 28 -5.27 -19.82 25.99
CA THR A 28 -6.61 -19.81 26.59
C THR A 28 -7.64 -20.70 25.88
N HIS A 29 -7.51 -20.93 24.56
CA HIS A 29 -8.50 -21.68 23.78
C HIS A 29 -8.07 -23.11 23.42
N MET A 30 -6.77 -23.42 23.50
CA MET A 30 -6.21 -24.71 23.08
C MET A 30 -5.17 -25.22 24.09
N THR A 31 -5.64 -25.86 25.16
CA THR A 31 -4.79 -26.39 26.24
C THR A 31 -3.74 -27.41 25.78
N ALA A 32 -3.98 -28.10 24.66
CA ALA A 32 -3.03 -29.04 24.05
C ALA A 32 -1.80 -28.37 23.41
N LEU A 33 -1.88 -27.06 23.06
CA LEU A 33 -0.79 -26.24 22.52
C LEU A 33 -0.36 -25.13 23.50
N SER A 34 -0.56 -25.33 24.80
CA SER A 34 -0.11 -24.40 25.84
C SER A 34 1.43 -24.31 25.92
N TRP A 35 2.12 -25.46 25.82
CA TRP A 35 3.58 -25.49 25.96
C TRP A 35 4.35 -24.73 24.85
N PRO A 36 3.98 -24.76 23.55
CA PRO A 36 4.60 -23.91 22.55
C PRO A 36 4.21 -22.43 22.73
N ALA A 37 2.97 -22.15 23.15
CA ALA A 37 2.50 -20.78 23.37
C ALA A 37 3.32 -20.07 24.46
N HIS A 38 3.60 -20.75 25.58
CA HIS A 38 4.47 -20.20 26.63
C HIS A 38 5.90 -19.93 26.16
N LEU A 39 6.48 -20.81 25.32
CA LEU A 39 7.80 -20.59 24.73
C LEU A 39 7.80 -19.36 23.83
N PHE A 40 6.79 -19.21 22.97
CA PHE A 40 6.67 -18.02 22.12
C PHE A 40 6.51 -16.74 22.93
N MET A 41 5.72 -16.74 24.01
CA MET A 41 5.58 -15.58 24.91
C MET A 41 6.86 -15.24 25.66
N TRP A 42 7.61 -16.27 26.08
CA TRP A 42 8.92 -16.09 26.71
C TRP A 42 9.94 -15.49 25.72
N VAL A 43 9.97 -15.96 24.48
CA VAL A 43 10.81 -15.38 23.43
C VAL A 43 10.40 -13.95 23.10
N ASP A 44 9.09 -13.69 22.99
CA ASP A 44 8.57 -12.37 22.65
C ASP A 44 8.96 -11.32 23.69
N SER A 45 8.85 -11.65 24.98
CA SER A 45 9.22 -10.73 26.08
C SER A 45 10.72 -10.42 26.12
N HIS A 46 11.59 -11.40 25.86
CA HIS A 46 13.04 -11.22 25.99
C HIS A 46 13.70 -10.69 24.71
N LEU A 47 13.18 -11.03 23.52
CA LEU A 47 13.74 -10.64 22.22
C LEU A 47 12.95 -9.53 21.52
N ALA A 48 11.85 -9.03 22.08
CA ALA A 48 11.05 -7.92 21.55
C ALA A 48 11.88 -6.78 20.92
N PRO A 49 12.86 -6.18 21.62
CA PRO A 49 13.62 -5.07 21.04
C PRO A 49 14.50 -5.49 19.85
N LEU A 50 15.03 -6.71 19.88
CA LEU A 50 15.87 -7.23 18.80
C LEU A 50 15.03 -7.60 17.57
N ILE A 51 13.82 -8.14 17.78
CA ILE A 51 12.83 -8.41 16.73
C ILE A 51 12.38 -7.11 16.06
N PHE A 52 12.09 -6.07 16.85
CA PHE A 52 11.71 -4.77 16.33
C PHE A 52 12.82 -4.15 15.45
N LEU A 53 14.07 -4.19 15.94
CA LEU A 53 15.23 -3.77 15.15
C LEU A 53 15.40 -4.58 13.86
N GLY A 54 15.18 -5.89 13.91
CA GLY A 54 15.20 -6.76 12.73
C GLY A 54 14.15 -6.38 11.69
N LYS A 55 12.91 -6.11 12.11
CA LYS A 55 11.82 -5.64 11.23
C LYS A 55 12.12 -4.27 10.63
N MET A 56 12.71 -3.37 11.40
CA MET A 56 13.16 -2.08 10.90
C MET A 56 14.28 -2.21 9.87
N ALA A 57 15.27 -3.07 10.15
CA ALA A 57 16.36 -3.35 9.22
C ALA A 57 15.81 -3.91 7.90
N PHE A 58 14.85 -4.84 7.96
CA PHE A 58 14.15 -5.34 6.79
C PHE A 58 13.47 -4.19 6.00
N GLY A 59 12.73 -3.30 6.66
CA GLY A 59 12.12 -2.14 6.00
C GLY A 59 13.16 -1.23 5.32
N ILE A 60 14.31 -0.98 5.96
CA ILE A 60 15.41 -0.21 5.38
C ILE A 60 16.00 -0.92 4.16
N CYS A 61 16.21 -2.24 4.23
CA CYS A 61 16.67 -3.05 3.09
C CYS A 61 15.71 -2.93 1.91
N VAL A 62 14.39 -3.00 2.14
CA VAL A 62 13.37 -2.79 1.11
C VAL A 62 13.49 -1.40 0.47
N TYR A 63 13.67 -0.34 1.27
CA TYR A 63 13.86 1.02 0.73
C TYR A 63 15.11 1.13 -0.16
N ILE A 64 16.21 0.53 0.25
CA ILE A 64 17.45 0.52 -0.54
C ILE A 64 17.22 -0.26 -1.84
N TRP A 65 16.54 -1.41 -1.76
CA TRP A 65 16.26 -2.25 -2.91
C TRP A 65 15.34 -1.57 -3.94
N ILE A 66 14.28 -0.90 -3.48
CA ILE A 66 13.37 -0.12 -4.33
C ILE A 66 14.12 1.02 -5.03
N ARG A 67 15.01 1.72 -4.31
CA ARG A 67 15.84 2.77 -4.89
C ARG A 67 16.81 2.23 -5.96
N ALA A 68 17.30 1.01 -5.79
CA ALA A 68 18.21 0.38 -6.74
C ALA A 68 17.48 -0.19 -7.98
N THR A 69 16.22 -0.61 -7.85
CA THR A 69 15.48 -1.29 -8.92
C THR A 69 14.57 -0.39 -9.74
N LEU A 70 14.06 0.73 -9.20
CA LEU A 70 13.11 1.57 -9.92
C LEU A 70 13.81 2.54 -10.90
N PRO A 71 13.52 2.46 -12.21
CA PRO A 71 13.93 3.50 -13.15
C PRO A 71 13.16 4.80 -12.84
N ARG A 72 13.85 5.95 -12.95
CA ARG A 72 13.32 7.27 -12.55
C ARG A 72 11.95 7.54 -13.21
N LEU A 73 10.89 7.59 -12.41
CA LEU A 73 9.54 7.90 -12.87
C LEU A 73 9.34 9.40 -13.03
N ARG A 74 8.61 9.81 -14.07
CA ARG A 74 8.25 11.22 -14.30
C ARG A 74 7.16 11.65 -13.31
N TYR A 75 7.14 12.93 -12.93
CA TYR A 75 6.14 13.49 -12.00
C TYR A 75 4.69 13.21 -12.47
N ASP A 76 4.42 13.38 -13.76
CA ASP A 76 3.10 13.15 -14.35
C ASP A 76 2.62 11.70 -14.14
N GLN A 77 3.54 10.74 -14.20
CA GLN A 77 3.24 9.32 -13.98
C GLN A 77 2.94 9.05 -12.50
N LEU A 78 3.71 9.65 -11.58
CA LEU A 78 3.46 9.54 -10.14
C LEU A 78 2.11 10.15 -9.74
N MET A 79 1.77 11.31 -10.30
CA MET A 79 0.50 11.98 -10.07
C MET A 79 -0.68 11.13 -10.58
N SER A 80 -0.55 10.59 -11.79
CA SER A 80 -1.58 9.71 -12.35
C SER A 80 -1.78 8.44 -11.51
N LEU A 81 -0.70 7.82 -11.02
CA LEU A 81 -0.76 6.62 -10.19
C LEU A 81 -1.44 6.89 -8.84
N GLY A 82 -1.06 7.99 -8.18
CA GLY A 82 -1.61 8.39 -6.88
C GLY A 82 -3.10 8.67 -6.96
N TRP A 83 -3.52 9.52 -7.90
CA TRP A 83 -4.89 10.02 -7.97
C TRP A 83 -5.85 9.08 -8.68
N ARG A 84 -5.42 8.39 -9.73
CA ARG A 84 -6.30 7.51 -10.51
C ARG A 84 -6.38 6.10 -9.95
N THR A 85 -5.33 5.63 -9.28
CA THR A 85 -5.21 4.22 -8.90
C THR A 85 -5.16 4.03 -7.38
N LEU A 86 -4.27 4.71 -6.66
CA LEU A 86 -4.13 4.50 -5.22
C LEU A 86 -5.34 5.00 -4.42
N LEU A 87 -5.85 6.19 -4.73
CA LEU A 87 -6.94 6.80 -3.96
C LEU A 87 -8.24 5.97 -4.02
N PRO A 88 -8.73 5.54 -5.20
CA PRO A 88 -9.91 4.68 -5.26
C PRO A 88 -9.73 3.32 -4.56
N ILE A 89 -8.54 2.73 -4.66
CA ILE A 89 -8.23 1.43 -4.03
C ILE A 89 -8.23 1.57 -2.49
N ALA A 90 -7.63 2.64 -1.96
CA ALA A 90 -7.61 2.90 -0.52
C ALA A 90 -9.03 3.10 0.04
N THR A 91 -9.87 3.88 -0.66
CA THR A 91 -11.27 4.08 -0.25
C THR A 91 -12.08 2.78 -0.33
N ALA A 92 -11.89 1.96 -1.37
CA ALA A 92 -12.56 0.67 -1.47
C ALA A 92 -12.16 -0.29 -0.34
N ASN A 93 -10.87 -0.32 0.03
CA ASN A 93 -10.38 -1.12 1.14
C ASN A 93 -11.00 -0.69 2.49
N LEU A 94 -11.09 0.62 2.73
CA LEU A 94 -11.71 1.18 3.93
C LEU A 94 -13.18 0.77 4.05
N ILE A 95 -13.96 0.88 2.96
CA ILE A 95 -15.37 0.47 2.93
C ILE A 95 -15.50 -1.04 3.16
N ALA A 96 -14.63 -1.85 2.56
CA ALA A 96 -14.64 -3.30 2.74
C ALA A 96 -14.39 -3.69 4.20
N ILE A 97 -13.39 -3.09 4.86
CA ILE A 97 -13.10 -3.35 6.27
C ILE A 97 -14.24 -2.86 7.18
N ALA A 98 -14.81 -1.68 6.91
CA ALA A 98 -15.96 -1.16 7.64
C ALA A 98 -17.17 -2.11 7.53
N THR A 99 -17.43 -2.62 6.33
CA THR A 99 -18.52 -3.58 6.08
C THR A 99 -18.27 -4.89 6.82
N TRP A 100 -17.05 -5.44 6.75
CA TRP A 100 -16.66 -6.61 7.52
C TRP A 100 -16.91 -6.40 9.02
N MET A 101 -16.48 -5.25 9.56
CA MET A 101 -16.58 -4.97 10.99
C MET A 101 -18.03 -4.88 11.45
N VAL A 102 -18.94 -4.32 10.65
CA VAL A 102 -20.36 -4.26 10.97
C VAL A 102 -21.02 -5.64 10.85
N VAL A 103 -20.77 -6.39 9.78
CA VAL A 103 -21.43 -7.69 9.54
C VAL A 103 -20.95 -8.75 10.52
N SER A 104 -19.65 -8.80 10.81
CA SER A 104 -19.08 -9.77 11.76
C SER A 104 -19.64 -9.62 13.17
N ARG A 105 -20.06 -8.41 13.56
CA ARG A 105 -20.70 -8.14 14.87
C ARG A 105 -22.12 -8.69 14.97
N VAL A 106 -22.83 -8.82 13.85
CA VAL A 106 -24.26 -9.19 13.83
C VAL A 106 -24.46 -10.68 13.49
N TYR A 107 -23.74 -11.21 12.51
CA TYR A 107 -23.98 -12.54 11.94
C TYR A 107 -22.85 -13.55 12.23
N GLY A 108 -21.86 -13.16 13.04
CA GLY A 108 -20.68 -13.96 13.34
C GLY A 108 -19.56 -13.85 12.29
N VAL A 109 -18.39 -14.38 12.65
CA VAL A 109 -17.13 -14.20 11.88
C VAL A 109 -17.25 -14.70 10.44
N TRP A 110 -17.91 -15.85 10.23
CA TRP A 110 -18.05 -16.47 8.91
C TRP A 110 -18.91 -15.65 7.94
N ALA A 111 -19.98 -15.03 8.43
CA ALA A 111 -20.78 -14.10 7.65
C ALA A 111 -20.01 -12.80 7.36
N GLY A 112 -19.15 -12.37 8.29
CA GLY A 112 -18.19 -11.28 8.06
C GLY A 112 -17.25 -11.56 6.88
N VAL A 113 -16.71 -12.78 6.77
CA VAL A 113 -15.84 -13.20 5.65
C VAL A 113 -16.53 -13.11 4.32
N LEU A 114 -17.75 -13.64 4.26
CA LEU A 114 -18.54 -13.57 3.04
C LEU A 114 -18.87 -12.12 2.67
N ALA A 115 -19.27 -11.29 3.63
CA ALA A 115 -19.56 -9.88 3.38
C ALA A 115 -18.33 -9.08 2.93
N PHE A 116 -17.14 -9.40 3.43
CA PHE A 116 -15.90 -8.77 2.97
C PHE A 116 -15.51 -9.18 1.56
N ALA A 117 -15.65 -10.47 1.23
CA ALA A 117 -15.43 -10.94 -0.14
C ALA A 117 -16.41 -10.26 -1.12
N VAL A 118 -17.68 -10.13 -0.72
CA VAL A 118 -18.71 -9.41 -1.50
C VAL A 118 -18.40 -7.92 -1.61
N ALA A 119 -17.96 -7.27 -0.52
CA ALA A 119 -17.59 -5.86 -0.52
C ALA A 119 -16.36 -5.58 -1.40
N LEU A 120 -15.38 -6.48 -1.42
CA LEU A 120 -14.23 -6.40 -2.33
C LEU A 120 -14.65 -6.63 -3.78
N ALA A 121 -15.55 -7.57 -4.05
CA ALA A 121 -16.08 -7.81 -5.39
C ALA A 121 -16.87 -6.59 -5.91
N LEU A 122 -17.71 -5.99 -5.06
CA LEU A 122 -18.43 -4.74 -5.34
C LEU A 122 -17.47 -3.57 -5.52
N GLY A 123 -16.45 -3.44 -4.67
CA GLY A 123 -15.42 -2.42 -4.78
C GLY A 123 -14.62 -2.54 -6.07
N TYR A 124 -14.25 -3.76 -6.48
CA TYR A 124 -13.59 -4.03 -7.75
C TYR A 124 -14.50 -3.74 -8.96
N TRP A 125 -15.77 -4.12 -8.88
CA TRP A 125 -16.75 -3.83 -9.91
C TRP A 125 -16.97 -2.32 -10.07
N LEU A 126 -17.12 -1.61 -8.95
CA LEU A 126 -17.24 -0.16 -8.92
C LEU A 126 -15.97 0.51 -9.46
N TYR A 127 -14.78 0.05 -9.07
CA TYR A 127 -13.51 0.53 -9.62
C TYR A 127 -13.47 0.36 -11.15
N LYS A 128 -13.89 -0.80 -11.66
CA LYS A 128 -13.94 -1.05 -13.11
C LYS A 128 -15.02 -0.22 -13.80
N ALA A 129 -16.17 0.02 -13.16
CA ALA A 129 -17.24 0.86 -13.67
C ALA A 129 -16.82 2.35 -13.72
N LEU A 130 -16.17 2.84 -12.67
CA LEU A 130 -15.62 4.19 -12.62
C LEU A 130 -14.52 4.39 -13.66
N ASN A 131 -13.64 3.41 -13.85
CA ASN A 131 -12.63 3.46 -14.90
C ASN A 131 -13.21 3.40 -16.32
N LYS A 132 -14.39 2.79 -16.51
CA LYS A 132 -15.13 2.84 -17.78
C LYS A 132 -15.78 4.20 -18.04
N LEU A 133 -16.03 4.98 -16.99
CA LEU A 133 -16.59 6.34 -17.06
C LEU A 133 -15.49 7.42 -17.05
N GLY A 134 -14.24 7.04 -16.82
CA GLY A 134 -13.10 7.94 -16.86
C GLY A 134 -12.90 8.50 -18.28
N PRO A 135 -12.62 9.81 -18.42
CA PRO A 135 -12.63 10.50 -19.70
C PRO A 135 -11.72 9.78 -20.69
N GLY A 136 -12.30 9.48 -21.86
CA GLY A 136 -11.61 8.90 -22.99
C GLY A 136 -10.36 9.71 -23.33
N GLU A 137 -9.30 8.98 -23.66
CA GLU A 137 -8.06 9.47 -24.27
C GLU A 137 -7.50 10.75 -23.63
N VAL A 138 -6.62 10.58 -22.65
CA VAL A 138 -5.67 11.63 -22.30
C VAL A 138 -4.87 11.90 -23.57
N GLY A 139 -5.25 12.98 -24.27
CA GLY A 139 -4.66 13.37 -25.54
C GLY A 139 -3.16 13.27 -25.44
N THR A 140 -2.57 12.55 -26.39
CA THR A 140 -1.15 12.51 -26.70
C THR A 140 -0.56 13.85 -26.34
N TYR A 141 0.32 13.86 -25.32
CA TYR A 141 1.06 15.04 -24.91
C TYR A 141 1.42 15.81 -26.16
N ASP A 142 0.87 17.02 -26.29
CA ASP A 142 1.20 17.98 -27.33
C ASP A 142 2.72 18.03 -27.37
N SER A 143 3.31 17.27 -28.30
CA SER A 143 4.70 17.42 -28.65
C SER A 143 4.70 18.77 -29.31
N ARG A 144 4.88 19.81 -28.50
CA ARG A 144 5.28 21.11 -28.96
C ARG A 144 6.60 20.88 -29.66
N THR A 145 6.50 20.52 -30.93
CA THR A 145 7.59 20.60 -31.87
C THR A 145 7.92 22.06 -31.84
N ILE A 146 9.00 22.38 -31.12
CA ILE A 146 9.59 23.70 -31.16
C ILE A 146 9.92 23.88 -32.63
N ARG A 147 9.03 24.57 -33.36
CA ARG A 147 9.29 25.00 -34.71
C ARG A 147 10.49 25.92 -34.55
N MET A 148 11.68 25.40 -34.83
CA MET A 148 12.88 26.22 -34.88
C MET A 148 12.53 27.36 -35.84
N VAL A 149 12.48 28.58 -35.30
CA VAL A 149 12.29 29.78 -36.12
C VAL A 149 13.40 29.74 -37.16
N ASP A 150 13.02 29.77 -38.43
CA ASP A 150 13.99 29.69 -39.53
C ASP A 150 15.10 30.72 -39.28
N PRO A 151 16.37 30.29 -39.15
CA PRO A 151 17.48 31.20 -38.85
C PRO A 151 17.64 32.28 -39.92
N GLU A 152 17.14 32.03 -41.13
CA GLU A 152 17.15 33.00 -42.24
C GLU A 152 16.26 34.22 -41.99
N ALA A 153 15.14 34.07 -41.29
CA ALA A 153 14.25 35.19 -41.00
C ALA A 153 14.90 36.17 -40.02
N LYS A 154 15.62 35.65 -39.01
CA LYS A 154 16.35 36.47 -38.04
C LYS A 154 17.61 37.10 -38.63
N ALA A 155 18.25 36.43 -39.60
CA ALA A 155 19.43 36.98 -40.29
C ALA A 155 19.09 38.19 -41.18
N LYS A 156 17.92 38.20 -41.83
CA LYS A 156 17.49 39.35 -42.65
C LYS A 156 17.10 40.58 -41.83
N GLU A 157 16.57 40.38 -40.62
CA GLU A 157 16.15 41.46 -39.73
C GLU A 157 17.33 42.15 -39.02
N VAL A 158 18.48 41.49 -38.91
CA VAL A 158 19.71 42.06 -38.32
C VAL A 158 20.55 42.83 -39.34
N ILE A 159 20.31 42.61 -40.64
CA ILE A 159 21.08 43.23 -41.74
C ILE A 159 20.32 44.43 -42.37
N ALA A 160 19.02 44.58 -42.09
CA ALA A 160 18.21 45.73 -42.50
C ALA A 160 18.24 46.85 -41.44
#